data_AF-A0A9P8FIC5-F1
#
_entry.id   AF-A0A9P8FIC5-F1
#
_cell.length_a   1.000
_cell.length_b   1.000
_cell.length_c   1.000
_cell.angle_alpha   90.00
_cell.angle_beta   90.00
_cell.angle_gamma   90.00
#
_symmetry.space_group_name_H-M   'P 1'
#
loop_
_entity.id
_entity.type
_entity.pdbx_description
1 polymer ?
#
loop_
_entity_poly.entity_id
_entity_poly.type
_entity_poly.pdbx_seq_one_letter_code
_entity_poly.pdbx_strand_id
1 'polypeptide(L)'
;MAQGTVKQKVKTEPKKGARPTGPQMGNRVIKPKKAALLKQANMKKKHSAGLITLTERSLAEKAGHLEMLKGGKKDRLEKARNKASNKK
;
A
#
# COMPACT_ATOMS: atom_id res chain seq x y z
N MET A 1 -62.30 56.33 -2.38
CA MET A 1 -61.29 56.01 -1.36
C MET A 1 -60.15 55.28 -2.05
N ALA A 2 -58.96 55.89 -2.15
CA ALA A 2 -57.85 55.34 -2.91
C ALA A 2 -57.18 54.19 -2.14
N GLN A 3 -57.26 52.97 -2.67
CA GLN A 3 -56.63 51.78 -2.10
C GLN A 3 -55.18 51.72 -2.59
N GLY A 4 -54.23 52.01 -1.70
CA GLY A 4 -52.81 52.03 -2.00
C GLY A 4 -52.25 50.67 -2.43
N THR A 5 -51.24 50.70 -3.30
CA THR A 5 -50.55 49.51 -3.83
C THR A 5 -49.88 48.71 -2.70
N VAL A 6 -50.29 47.45 -2.54
CA VAL A 6 -49.70 46.50 -1.59
C VAL A 6 -48.27 46.18 -2.02
N LYS A 7 -47.28 46.48 -1.16
CA LYS A 7 -45.88 46.09 -1.40
C LYS A 7 -45.76 44.57 -1.45
N GLN A 8 -45.47 44.03 -2.63
CA GLN A 8 -45.16 42.62 -2.84
C GLN A 8 -43.88 42.26 -2.08
N LYS A 9 -43.91 41.21 -1.26
CA LYS A 9 -42.72 40.67 -0.60
C LYS A 9 -41.86 40.01 -1.69
N VAL A 10 -40.63 40.49 -1.85
CA VAL A 10 -39.63 39.86 -2.73
C VAL A 10 -39.50 38.39 -2.33
N LYS A 11 -39.75 37.48 -3.27
CA LYS A 11 -39.47 36.05 -3.08
C LYS A 11 -37.96 35.90 -3.02
N THR A 12 -37.41 35.75 -1.82
CA THR A 12 -36.02 35.36 -1.64
C THR A 12 -35.84 33.96 -2.22
N GLU A 13 -34.97 33.84 -3.22
CA GLU A 13 -34.59 32.54 -3.77
C GLU A 13 -34.05 31.63 -2.67
N PRO A 14 -34.42 30.34 -2.64
CA PRO A 14 -33.92 29.43 -1.62
C PRO A 14 -32.40 29.32 -1.77
N LYS A 15 -31.67 29.63 -0.69
CA LYS A 15 -30.20 29.52 -0.66
C LYS A 15 -29.78 28.11 -1.09
N LYS A 16 -29.01 28.01 -2.19
CA LYS A 16 -28.30 26.79 -2.57
C LYS A 16 -27.40 26.37 -1.39
N GLY A 17 -27.75 25.27 -0.74
CA GLY A 17 -27.05 24.77 0.45
C GLY A 17 -27.95 24.28 1.60
N ALA A 18 -29.24 24.01 1.34
CA ALA A 18 -30.09 23.36 2.32
C ALA A 18 -29.47 22.02 2.77
N ARG A 19 -29.14 21.92 4.07
CA ARG A 19 -28.86 20.63 4.71
C ARG A 19 -30.06 19.72 4.47
N PRO A 20 -29.86 18.41 4.22
CA PRO A 20 -30.96 17.52 3.90
C PRO A 20 -31.98 17.55 5.03
N THR A 21 -33.21 17.95 4.70
CA THR A 21 -34.38 18.04 5.60
C THR A 21 -35.10 16.71 5.79
N GLY A 22 -34.57 15.62 5.21
CA GLY A 22 -35.05 14.26 5.40
C GLY A 22 -34.18 13.45 6.37
N PRO A 23 -34.64 12.25 6.78
CA PRO A 23 -33.87 11.38 7.66
C PRO A 23 -32.49 11.11 7.05
N GLN A 24 -31.45 11.52 7.77
CA GLN A 24 -30.07 11.26 7.36
C GLN A 24 -29.80 9.77 7.54
N MET A 25 -29.66 9.04 6.42
CA MET A 25 -29.23 7.65 6.50
C MET A 25 -27.84 7.62 7.13
N GLY A 26 -27.69 6.91 8.26
CA GLY A 26 -26.41 6.78 8.95
C GLY A 26 -25.31 6.16 8.07
N ASN A 27 -24.08 6.06 8.57
CA ASN A 27 -22.92 5.57 7.81
C ASN A 27 -23.24 4.26 7.07
N ARG A 28 -23.47 4.35 5.75
CA ARG A 28 -23.77 3.18 4.92
C ARG A 28 -22.46 2.45 4.68
N VAL A 29 -22.36 1.21 5.18
CA VAL A 29 -21.27 0.31 4.80
C VAL A 29 -21.54 -0.17 3.38
N ILE A 30 -21.03 0.56 2.40
CA ILE A 30 -21.17 0.23 0.97
C ILE A 30 -20.19 -0.91 0.67
N LYS A 31 -20.72 -2.13 0.51
CA LYS A 31 -19.90 -3.28 0.12
C LYS A 31 -19.28 -3.02 -1.27
N PRO A 32 -18.00 -3.35 -1.49
CA PRO A 32 -17.36 -3.16 -2.78
C PRO A 32 -18.03 -4.05 -3.84
N LYS A 33 -18.26 -3.47 -5.02
CA LYS A 33 -18.94 -4.14 -6.14
C LYS A 33 -18.26 -5.44 -6.58
N LYS A 34 -16.95 -5.59 -6.34
CA LYS A 34 -16.13 -6.76 -6.72
C LYS A 34 -15.39 -7.38 -5.52
N ALA A 35 -16.12 -7.67 -4.44
CA ALA A 35 -15.54 -8.22 -3.21
C ALA A 35 -14.73 -9.51 -3.43
N ALA A 36 -15.16 -10.41 -4.33
CA ALA A 36 -14.44 -11.64 -4.64
C ALA A 36 -13.05 -11.38 -5.26
N LEU A 37 -12.96 -10.41 -6.17
CA LEU A 37 -11.70 -10.05 -6.83
C LEU A 37 -10.72 -9.41 -5.84
N LEU A 38 -11.21 -8.58 -4.93
CA LEU A 38 -10.39 -8.02 -3.84
C LEU A 38 -9.84 -9.11 -2.92
N LYS A 39 -10.67 -10.10 -2.56
CA LYS A 39 -10.22 -11.26 -1.77
C LYS A 39 -9.11 -12.01 -2.50
N GLN A 40 -9.28 -12.30 -3.79
CA GLN A 40 -8.26 -13.00 -4.58
C GLN A 40 -6.95 -12.20 -4.70
N ALA A 41 -7.03 -10.89 -4.93
CA ALA A 41 -5.84 -10.02 -4.99
C ALA A 41 -5.08 -10.01 -3.65
N ASN A 42 -5.79 -9.93 -2.53
CA ASN A 42 -5.20 -9.98 -1.19
C ASN A 42 -4.54 -11.33 -0.91
N MET A 43 -5.16 -12.44 -1.30
CA MET A 43 -4.57 -13.77 -1.18
C MET A 43 -3.30 -13.89 -2.02
N LYS A 44 -3.34 -13.48 -3.29
CA LYS A 44 -2.16 -13.47 -4.18
C LYS A 44 -1.00 -12.69 -3.56
N LYS A 45 -1.27 -11.48 -3.03
CA LYS A 45 -0.25 -10.65 -2.37
C LYS A 45 0.38 -11.33 -1.16
N LYS A 46 -0.42 -11.99 -0.32
CA LYS A 46 0.09 -12.72 0.86
C LYS A 46 0.97 -13.90 0.48
N HIS A 47 0.53 -14.71 -0.48
CA HIS A 47 1.28 -15.86 -0.94
C HIS A 47 2.57 -15.46 -1.67
N SER A 48 2.53 -14.43 -2.51
CA SER A 48 3.73 -13.94 -3.19
C SER A 48 4.75 -13.36 -2.21
N ALA A 49 4.31 -12.59 -1.21
CA ALA A 49 5.21 -12.05 -0.19
C ALA A 49 5.91 -13.16 0.63
N GLY A 50 5.16 -14.18 1.07
CA GLY A 50 5.74 -15.32 1.79
C GLY A 50 6.67 -16.18 0.93
N LEU A 51 6.36 -16.33 -0.36
CA LEU A 51 7.24 -17.07 -1.27
C LEU A 51 8.55 -16.32 -1.52
N ILE A 52 8.49 -15.00 -1.69
CA ILE A 52 9.69 -14.16 -1.83
C ILE A 52 10.57 -14.27 -0.58
N THR A 53 10.03 -14.12 0.63
CA THR A 53 10.83 -14.21 1.86
C THR A 53 11.47 -15.59 2.06
N LEU A 54 10.77 -16.68 1.72
CA LEU A 54 11.34 -18.02 1.75
C LEU A 54 12.44 -18.21 0.70
N THR A 55 12.27 -17.62 -0.50
CA THR A 55 13.31 -17.66 -1.54
C THR A 55 14.53 -16.82 -1.18
N GLU A 56 14.34 -15.63 -0.59
CA GLU A 56 15.42 -14.77 -0.09
C GLU A 56 16.19 -15.48 1.02
N ARG A 57 15.49 -16.11 1.98
CA ARG A 57 16.11 -16.93 3.01
C ARG A 57 16.88 -18.11 2.42
N SER A 58 16.30 -18.84 1.48
CA SER A 58 16.96 -19.99 0.83
C SER A 58 18.20 -19.55 0.04
N LEU A 59 18.16 -18.40 -0.63
CA LEU A 59 19.32 -17.84 -1.33
C LEU A 59 20.39 -17.36 -0.36
N ALA A 60 20.00 -16.72 0.75
CA ALA A 60 20.93 -16.30 1.80
C ALA A 60 21.56 -17.50 2.51
N GLU A 61 20.81 -18.56 2.77
CA GLU A 61 21.33 -19.82 3.33
C GLU A 61 22.28 -20.49 2.35
N LYS A 62 21.95 -20.58 1.06
CA LYS A 62 22.86 -21.12 0.03
C LYS A 62 24.11 -20.27 -0.15
N ALA A 63 23.98 -18.93 -0.14
CA ALA A 63 25.09 -18.00 -0.28
C ALA A 63 25.99 -18.00 0.98
N GLY A 64 25.40 -18.00 2.17
CA GLY A 64 26.11 -18.11 3.45
C GLY A 64 26.75 -19.47 3.65
N HIS A 65 26.09 -20.54 3.20
CA HIS A 65 26.68 -21.88 3.14
C HIS A 65 27.84 -21.94 2.14
N LEU A 66 27.74 -21.23 1.01
CA LEU A 66 28.85 -21.04 0.06
C LEU A 66 30.01 -20.21 0.64
N GLU A 67 29.76 -19.24 1.51
CA GLU A 67 30.82 -18.57 2.29
C GLU A 67 31.50 -19.54 3.28
N MET A 68 30.76 -20.54 3.78
CA MET A 68 31.26 -21.54 4.73
C MET A 68 32.02 -22.70 4.06
N LEU A 69 31.82 -22.91 2.74
CA LEU A 69 32.62 -23.85 1.95
C LEU A 69 33.96 -23.21 1.59
N LYS A 70 35.04 -23.81 2.10
CA LYS A 70 36.46 -23.42 1.89
C LYS A 70 36.72 -23.05 0.42
N GLY A 71 36.92 -21.76 0.12
CA GLY A 71 37.09 -21.24 -1.25
C GLY A 71 36.25 -20.03 -1.65
N GLY A 72 35.51 -19.43 -0.71
CA GLY A 72 34.71 -18.20 -0.92
C GLY A 72 35.54 -16.96 -1.31
N LYS A 73 34.88 -15.86 -1.68
CA LYS A 73 35.56 -14.61 -2.09
C LYS A 73 36.52 -14.07 -1.03
N LYS A 74 36.15 -14.18 0.25
CA LYS A 74 37.00 -13.79 1.39
C LYS A 74 38.26 -14.66 1.47
N ASP A 75 38.13 -15.98 1.41
CA ASP A 75 39.29 -16.90 1.38
C ASP A 75 40.23 -16.65 0.19
N ARG A 76 39.68 -16.30 -0.98
CA ARG A 76 40.49 -15.95 -2.16
C ARG A 76 41.24 -14.64 -1.96
N LEU A 77 40.60 -13.65 -1.34
CA LEU A 77 41.24 -12.38 -0.99
C LEU A 77 42.34 -12.57 0.07
N GLU A 78 42.08 -13.38 1.08
CA GLU A 78 43.04 -13.71 2.13
C GLU A 78 44.23 -14.49 1.57
N LYS A 79 44.00 -15.50 0.73
CA LYS A 79 45.07 -16.21 0.00
C LYS A 79 45.87 -15.27 -0.89
N ALA A 80 45.22 -14.35 -1.59
CA ALA A 80 45.90 -13.35 -2.42
C ALA A 80 46.75 -12.40 -1.59
N ARG A 81 46.24 -11.93 -0.43
CA ARG A 81 47.00 -11.12 0.53
C ARG A 81 48.21 -11.87 1.09
N ASN A 82 48.02 -13.09 1.56
CA ASN A 82 49.10 -13.92 2.10
C ASN A 82 50.16 -14.26 1.03
N LYS A 83 49.76 -14.44 -0.23
CA LYS A 83 50.70 -14.68 -1.33
C LYS A 83 51.49 -13.42 -1.71
N ALA A 84 50.89 -12.24 -1.57
CA ALA A 84 51.56 -10.96 -1.80
C ALA A 84 52.53 -10.59 -0.66
N SER A 85 52.19 -10.91 0.59
CA SER A 85 53.07 -10.67 1.74
C SER A 85 54.28 -11.61 1.75
N ASN A 86 54.14 -12.85 1.29
CA ASN A 86 55.21 -13.85 1.28
C ASN A 86 56.19 -13.71 0.09
N LYS A 87 56.00 -12.70 -0.77
CA LYS A 87 56.84 -12.40 -1.95
C LYS A 87 57.68 -11.12 -1.77
N LYS A 88 57.66 -10.52 -0.58
CA LYS A 88 58.60 -9.50 -0.11
C LYS A 88 59.62 -10.15 0.80
#